data_AF-A0A3E0H7Z1-F1
#
_entry.id   AF-A0A3E0H7Z1-F1
#
_cell.length_a   1.000
_cell.length_b   1.000
_cell.length_c   1.000
_cell.angle_alpha   90.00
_cell.angle_beta   90.00
_cell.angle_gamma   90.00
#
_symmetry.space_group_name_H-M   'P 1'
#
loop_
_entity.id
_entity.type
_entity.pdbx_description
1 polymer ?
#
loop_
_entity_poly.entity_id
_entity_poly.type
_entity_poly.pdbx_seq_one_letter_code
_entity_poly.pdbx_strand_id
1 'polypeptide(L)' 'MPIGVDTPAAPYLAGSATYSTKWAQLDSQINDAISGIVTGRQPLSSWDGAVKQFGAQGGDQIAKELAAQHASR' A
#
# COMPACT_ATOMS: atom_id res chain seq x y z
N MET A 1 2.71 -16.20 -11.06
CA MET A 1 2.49 -16.76 -9.71
C MET A 1 1.16 -16.19 -9.22
N PRO A 2 0.17 -17.00 -8.79
CA PRO A 2 -1.12 -16.48 -8.40
C PRO A 2 -1.03 -15.99 -6.95
N ILE A 3 -1.10 -14.68 -6.74
CA ILE A 3 -1.25 -14.10 -5.41
C ILE A 3 -2.70 -14.29 -4.95
N GLY A 4 -2.98 -15.53 -4.51
CA GLY A 4 -4.22 -15.91 -3.85
C GLY A 4 -4.26 -15.32 -2.44
N VAL A 5 -4.83 -14.13 -2.33
CA VAL A 5 -5.50 -13.67 -1.12
C VAL A 5 -6.90 -13.24 -1.54
N ASP A 6 -7.89 -14.07 -1.24
CA ASP A 6 -9.32 -13.74 -1.38
C ASP A 6 -9.65 -12.68 -0.32
N THR A 7 -9.19 -11.47 -0.59
CA THR A 7 -9.55 -10.28 0.16
C THR A 7 -10.76 -9.72 -0.57
N PRO A 8 -11.85 -9.33 0.09
CA PRO A 8 -12.98 -8.69 -0.61
C PRO A 8 -12.55 -7.44 -1.39
N ALA A 9 -11.36 -6.89 -1.10
CA ALA A 9 -10.68 -5.83 -1.85
C ALA A 9 -10.11 -6.27 -3.24
N ALA A 10 -9.90 -7.56 -3.50
CA ALA A 10 -9.27 -8.10 -4.71
C ALA A 10 -9.88 -7.59 -6.05
N PRO A 11 -11.22 -7.53 -6.24
CA PRO A 11 -11.79 -6.94 -7.45
C PRO A 11 -11.53 -5.42 -7.58
N TYR A 12 -11.30 -4.69 -6.48
CA TYR A 12 -10.99 -3.26 -6.49
C TYR A 12 -9.52 -2.98 -6.88
N LEU A 13 -8.64 -3.97 -6.65
CA LEU A 13 -7.23 -3.89 -6.99
C LEU A 13 -6.95 -4.12 -8.49
N ALA A 14 -7.84 -4.86 -9.17
CA ALA A 14 -7.74 -5.17 -10.60
C ALA A 14 -8.02 -3.96 -11.51
N GLY A 15 -8.66 -2.90 -11.00
CA GLY A 15 -9.01 -1.70 -11.77
C GLY A 15 -8.02 -0.53 -11.66
N SER A 16 -7.05 -0.58 -10.76
CA SER A 16 -6.04 0.47 -10.61
C SER A 16 -4.72 0.08 -11.33
N ALA A 17 -4.43 0.78 -12.42
CA ALA A 17 -3.15 0.64 -13.13
C ALA A 17 -1.97 1.05 -12.25
N THR A 18 -2.16 2.06 -11.39
CA THR A 18 -1.16 2.52 -10.42
C THR A 18 -0.89 1.45 -9.36
N TYR A 19 -1.93 0.78 -8.86
CA TYR A 19 -1.79 -0.36 -7.96
C TYR A 19 -0.98 -1.48 -8.64
N SER A 20 -1.38 -1.90 -9.85
CA SER A 20 -0.67 -2.98 -10.54
C SER A 20 0.82 -2.69 -10.81
N THR A 21 1.20 -1.42 -10.99
CA THR A 21 2.57 -1.03 -11.35
C THR A 21 3.43 -0.66 -10.14
N LYS A 22 2.86 0.02 -9.14
CA LYS A 22 3.60 0.58 -8.00
C LYS A 22 3.36 -0.16 -6.69
N TRP A 23 2.31 -0.98 -6.59
CA TRP A 23 1.96 -1.61 -5.33
C TRP A 23 3.05 -2.51 -4.78
N ALA A 24 3.69 -3.34 -5.61
CA ALA A 24 4.75 -4.23 -5.15
C ALA A 24 5.91 -3.47 -4.49
N GLN A 25 6.27 -2.30 -5.03
CA GLN A 25 7.31 -1.44 -4.46
C GLN A 25 6.86 -0.77 -3.15
N LEU A 26 5.63 -0.24 -3.14
CA LEU A 26 5.03 0.41 -1.98
C LEU A 26 4.82 -0.56 -0.80
N ASP A 27 4.38 -1.78 -1.10
CA ASP A 27 4.17 -2.87 -0.15
C ASP A 27 5.48 -3.34 0.47
N SER A 28 6.52 -3.56 -0.34
CA SER A 28 7.86 -3.88 0.18
C SER A 28 8.37 -2.79 1.12
N GLN A 29 8.26 -1.52 0.72
CA GLN A 29 8.75 -0.39 1.52
C GLN A 29 8.04 -0.31 2.89
N ILE A 30 6.72 -0.46 2.91
CA ILE A 30 5.95 -0.44 4.17
C ILE A 30 6.28 -1.65 5.03
N ASN A 31 6.39 -2.84 4.44
CA ASN A 31 6.71 -4.06 5.18
C ASN A 31 8.12 -4.01 5.78
N ASP A 32 9.10 -3.45 5.07
CA ASP A 32 10.43 -3.20 5.61
C ASP A 32 10.40 -2.22 6.79
N ALA A 33 9.62 -1.14 6.71
CA ALA A 33 9.46 -0.20 7.82
C ALA A 33 8.78 -0.84 9.04
N ILE A 34 7.71 -1.64 8.83
CA ILE A 34 7.04 -2.39 9.89
C ILE A 34 8.01 -3.39 10.53
N SER A 35 8.74 -4.15 9.72
CA SER A 35 9.73 -5.12 10.19
C SER A 35 10.84 -4.43 10.99
N GLY A 36 11.32 -3.27 10.54
CA GLY A 36 12.28 -2.45 11.26
C GLY A 36 11.78 -2.01 12.63
N ILE A 37 10.51 -1.60 12.72
CA ILE A 37 9.87 -1.19 13.98
C ILE A 37 9.67 -2.39 14.91
N VAL A 38 9.09 -3.48 14.41
CA VAL A 38 8.79 -4.69 15.20
C VAL A 38 10.05 -5.37 15.71
N THR A 39 11.12 -5.39 14.90
CA THR A 39 12.43 -5.93 15.31
C THR A 39 13.23 -4.96 16.19
N GLY A 40 12.71 -3.76 16.47
CA GLY A 40 13.39 -2.75 17.28
C GLY A 40 14.58 -2.07 16.61
N ARG A 41 14.78 -2.29 15.30
CA ARG A 41 15.80 -1.59 14.48
C ARG A 41 15.45 -0.13 14.23
N GLN A 42 14.17 0.22 14.30
CA GLN A 42 13.67 1.58 14.15
C GLN A 42 12.69 1.94 15.27
N PRO A 43 12.70 3.19 15.75
CA PRO A 43 11.70 3.64 16.71
C PRO A 43 10.32 3.75 16.05
N LEU A 44 9.25 3.54 16.83
CA LEU A 44 7.87 3.67 16.36
C LEU A 44 7.56 5.06 15.79
N SER A 45 8.26 6.11 16.26
CA SER A 45 8.16 7.46 15.72
C SER A 45 8.58 7.57 14.24
N SER A 46 9.41 6.64 13.73
CA SER A 46 9.77 6.57 12.31
C SER A 46 8.61 6.12 11.41
N TRP A 47 7.56 5.54 11.99
CA TRP A 47 6.37 5.11 11.24
C TRP A 47 5.70 6.26 10.48
N ASP A 48 5.59 7.44 11.10
CA ASP A 48 4.96 8.61 10.48
C ASP A 48 5.68 9.05 9.19
N GLY A 49 7.01 9.01 9.21
CA GLY A 49 7.84 9.27 8.03
C GLY A 49 7.65 8.23 6.93
N ALA A 50 7.58 6.95 7.29
CA ALA A 50 7.34 5.86 6.36
C ALA A 50 5.96 5.97 5.68
N VAL A 51 4.92 6.30 6.45
CA VAL A 51 3.56 6.51 5.93
C VAL A 51 3.50 7.74 5.00
N LYS A 52 4.14 8.86 5.37
CA LYS A 52 4.22 10.04 4.50
C LYS A 52 4.92 9.73 3.18
N GLN A 53 6.03 8.99 3.24
CA GLN A 53 6.77 8.59 2.05
C GLN A 53 5.95 7.63 1.17
N PHE A 54 5.24 6.67 1.78
CA PHE A 54 4.32 5.79 1.06
C PHE A 54 3.20 6.58 0.36
N GLY A 55 2.59 7.54 1.05
CA GLY A 55 1.58 8.44 0.48
C GLY A 55 2.12 9.20 -0.74
N ALA A 56 3.31 9.80 -0.60
CA ALA A 56 3.96 10.58 -1.66
C ALA A 56 4.39 9.76 -2.88
N GLN A 57 4.76 8.49 -2.71
CA GLN A 57 5.24 7.64 -3.80
C GLN A 57 4.13 7.04 -4.67
N GLY A 58 2.89 7.06 -4.18
CA GLY A 58 1.73 6.58 -4.91
C GLY A 58 0.58 6.06 -4.05
N GLY A 59 0.77 5.92 -2.73
CA GLY A 59 -0.29 5.47 -1.82
C GLY A 59 -1.53 6.36 -1.83
N ASP A 60 -1.36 7.69 -1.88
CA ASP A 60 -2.49 8.63 -1.94
C ASP A 60 -3.26 8.53 -3.26
N GLN A 61 -2.54 8.30 -4.37
CA GLN A 61 -3.13 8.11 -5.69
C GLN A 61 -3.88 6.78 -5.77
N ILE A 62 -3.32 5.70 -5.24
CA ILE A 62 -4.00 4.41 -5.12
C ILE A 62 -5.26 4.57 -4.27
N ALA A 63 -5.20 5.26 -3.13
CA ALA A 63 -6.35 5.50 -2.27
C ALA A 63 -7.46 6.29 -3.00
N LYS A 64 -7.10 7.31 -3.78
CA LYS A 64 -8.05 8.06 -4.63
C LYS A 64 -8.69 7.20 -5.71
N GLU A 65 -7.89 6.41 -6.43
CA GLU A 65 -8.37 5.50 -7.47
C GLU A 65 -9.29 4.41 -6.89
N LEU A 66 -8.96 3.88 -5.71
CA LEU A 66 -9.78 2.89 -5.02
C LEU A 66 -11.08 3.52 -4.49
N ALA A 67 -11.02 4.72 -3.92
CA ALA A 67 -12.19 5.45 -3.43
C ALA A 67 -13.15 5.82 -4.57
N ALA A 68 -12.63 6.25 -5.72
CA ALA A 68 -13.43 6.53 -6.91
C ALA A 68 -14.11 5.26 -7.45
N GLN A 69 -13.40 4.13 -7.48
CA GLN A 69 -13.97 2.83 -7.88
C GLN A 69 -15.04 2.35 -6.88
N HIS A 70 -14.83 2.56 -5.58
CA HIS A 70 -15.80 2.21 -4.55
C HIS A 70 -17.06 3.10 -4.60
N ALA A 71 -16.93 4.39 -4.92
CA ALA A 71 -18.04 5.34 -5.02
C ALA A 71 -18.84 5.22 -6.34
N SER A 72 -18.29 4.56 -7.36
CA SER A 72 -18.95 4.37 -8.67
C SER A 72 -19.87 3.14 -8.72
N ARG A 73 -20.27 2.62 -7.55
CA ARG A 73 -21.14 1.46 -7.38
C ARG A 73 -22.30 1.80 -6.45
#